data_AF-A0A9E4AWE8-F1
#
_entry.id   AF-A0A9E4AWE8-F1
#
_cell.length_a   1.000
_cell.length_b   1.000
_cell.length_c   1.000
_cell.angle_alpha   90.00
_cell.angle_beta   90.00
_cell.angle_gamma   90.00
#
_symmetry.space_group_name_H-M   'P 1'
#
loop_
_entity.id
_entity.type
_entity.pdbx_description
1 polymer ?
#
loop_
_entity_poly.entity_id
_entity_poly.type
_entity_poly.pdbx_seq_one_letter_code
_entity_poly.pdbx_strand_id
1 'polypeptide(L)'
;MPANLPPTYYKLKHQHEAAKTDEERLSLLEEMLRIIPKHKGSEKVVSDIRRRIARHKRGPAEKGGKGASKRSYSEHIPKQGAGQIVLIGPPNGGKSQILSSFTNAKIEVSLTPYTTTLPTVGMLRYENIQFQLIDTPSLMLDFISSTVLTLTRNADLVLPIVSLASDNLLDDLDMVVAFLKEADCDTPENGHLVVANQLDAAGAEERLEILKEFYDETFQIYPISAETGAGKETLSQALYAELDILRIYPKAPGKTTERDDPIVLPIGSTVLDAAMELHKDFAEFRFARIWGPHWHDGQSVSRNDVIYDGDVVEFHL
;
A
#
# COMPACT_ATOMS: atom_id res chain seq x y z
N MET A 1 -31.32 -3.64 -25.16
CA MET A 1 -32.79 -3.58 -25.31
C MET A 1 -33.37 -3.08 -24.00
N PRO A 2 -34.29 -2.10 -24.00
CA PRO A 2 -34.95 -1.65 -22.79
C PRO A 2 -35.75 -2.80 -22.17
N ALA A 3 -35.68 -2.95 -20.84
CA ALA A 3 -36.43 -3.98 -20.14
C ALA A 3 -37.92 -3.64 -20.19
N ASN A 4 -38.73 -4.47 -20.84
CA ASN A 4 -40.18 -4.33 -20.83
C ASN A 4 -40.72 -4.82 -19.47
N LEU A 5 -40.72 -3.93 -18.48
CA LEU A 5 -41.15 -4.23 -17.11
C LEU A 5 -42.65 -3.94 -16.94
N PRO A 6 -43.40 -4.79 -16.21
CA PRO A 6 -44.81 -4.56 -15.96
C PRO A 6 -45.07 -3.20 -15.28
N PRO A 7 -46.20 -2.51 -15.54
CA PRO A 7 -46.55 -1.26 -14.86
C PRO A 7 -46.54 -1.36 -13.32
N THR A 8 -46.87 -2.55 -12.79
CA THR A 8 -46.83 -2.85 -11.36
C THR A 8 -45.43 -2.76 -10.77
N TYR A 9 -44.38 -3.00 -11.56
CA TYR A 9 -42.99 -2.87 -11.13
C TYR A 9 -42.62 -1.43 -10.76
N TYR A 10 -43.05 -0.46 -11.57
CA TYR A 10 -42.74 0.94 -11.29
C TYR A 10 -43.45 1.45 -10.03
N LYS A 11 -44.66 0.94 -9.75
CA LYS A 11 -45.38 1.21 -8.51
C LYS A 11 -44.63 0.67 -7.28
N LEU A 12 -44.18 -0.59 -7.34
CA LEU A 12 -43.38 -1.19 -6.25
C LEU A 12 -42.02 -0.50 -6.07
N LYS A 13 -41.39 -0.06 -7.16
CA LYS A 13 -40.13 0.70 -7.11
C LYS A 13 -40.31 2.03 -6.35
N HIS A 14 -41.38 2.78 -6.66
CA HIS A 14 -41.68 4.03 -5.97
C HIS A 14 -42.03 3.80 -4.49
N GLN A 15 -42.73 2.70 -4.17
CA GLN A 15 -42.98 2.30 -2.79
C GLN A 15 -41.70 1.91 -2.05
N HIS A 16 -40.77 1.21 -2.71
CA HIS A 16 -39.47 0.88 -2.14
C HIS A 16 -38.62 2.11 -1.84
N GLU A 17 -38.64 3.12 -2.72
CA GLU A 17 -37.95 4.41 -2.50
C GLU A 17 -38.58 5.20 -1.34
N ALA A 18 -39.88 5.06 -1.10
CA ALA A 18 -40.61 5.71 -0.01
C ALA A 18 -40.62 4.92 1.32
N ALA A 19 -40.18 3.65 1.32
CA ALA A 19 -40.21 2.77 2.48
C ALA A 19 -39.28 3.28 3.60
N LYS A 20 -39.76 3.20 4.85
CA LYS A 20 -39.04 3.76 6.02
C LYS A 20 -38.25 2.72 6.80
N THR A 21 -38.68 1.45 6.77
CA THR A 21 -38.04 0.36 7.51
C THR A 21 -37.30 -0.61 6.58
N ASP A 22 -36.26 -1.27 7.09
CA ASP A 22 -35.47 -2.21 6.30
C ASP A 22 -36.23 -3.52 5.99
N GLU A 23 -37.15 -3.93 6.87
CA GLU A 23 -38.05 -5.05 6.64
C GLU A 23 -39.03 -4.77 5.49
N GLU A 24 -39.56 -3.54 5.42
CA GLU A 24 -40.44 -3.09 4.34
C GLU A 24 -39.69 -2.98 3.00
N ARG A 25 -38.45 -2.47 3.01
CA ARG A 25 -37.59 -2.45 1.82
C ARG A 25 -37.30 -3.86 1.31
N LEU A 26 -37.01 -4.80 2.22
CA LEU A 26 -36.74 -6.19 1.86
C LEU A 26 -37.96 -6.87 1.23
N SER A 27 -39.15 -6.71 1.81
CA SER A 27 -40.37 -7.34 1.29
C SER A 27 -40.73 -6.81 -0.12
N LEU A 28 -40.60 -5.50 -0.34
CA LEU A 28 -40.85 -4.87 -1.64
C LEU A 28 -39.85 -5.34 -2.71
N LEU A 29 -38.56 -5.51 -2.36
CA LEU A 29 -37.56 -6.06 -3.28
C LEU A 29 -37.87 -7.52 -3.65
N GLU A 30 -38.32 -8.35 -2.71
CA GLU A 30 -38.71 -9.74 -2.98
C GLU A 30 -39.96 -9.81 -3.88
N GLU A 31 -40.93 -8.91 -3.69
CA GLU A 31 -42.12 -8.80 -4.54
C GLU A 31 -41.77 -8.31 -5.95
N MET A 32 -40.90 -7.30 -6.06
CA MET A 32 -40.35 -6.84 -7.34
C MET A 32 -39.66 -7.99 -8.09
N LEU A 33 -38.91 -8.85 -7.39
CA LEU A 33 -38.24 -10.01 -8.01
C LEU A 33 -39.23 -11.05 -8.55
N ARG A 34 -40.42 -11.19 -7.94
CA ARG A 34 -41.45 -12.16 -8.36
C ARG A 34 -42.15 -11.74 -9.66
N ILE A 35 -42.40 -10.44 -9.85
CA ILE A 35 -43.17 -9.94 -10.99
C ILE A 35 -42.35 -9.69 -12.26
N ILE A 36 -41.01 -9.66 -12.16
CA ILE A 36 -40.14 -9.37 -13.31
C ILE A 36 -40.13 -10.56 -14.28
N PRO A 37 -40.36 -10.33 -15.59
CA PRO A 37 -40.17 -11.34 -16.62
C PRO A 37 -38.73 -11.85 -16.62
N LYS A 38 -38.49 -13.17 -16.69
CA LYS A 38 -37.13 -13.75 -16.68
C LYS A 38 -36.66 -14.04 -18.11
N HIS A 39 -36.19 -13.00 -18.79
CA HIS A 39 -35.65 -13.10 -20.15
C HIS A 39 -34.42 -12.19 -20.32
N LYS A 40 -33.67 -12.33 -21.42
CA LYS A 40 -32.39 -11.63 -21.64
C LYS A 40 -32.46 -10.10 -21.48
N GLY A 41 -33.60 -9.48 -21.76
CA GLY A 41 -33.82 -8.02 -21.60
C GLY A 41 -33.94 -7.52 -20.16
N SER A 42 -34.12 -8.39 -19.16
CA SER A 42 -34.38 -8.04 -17.75
C SER A 42 -33.34 -8.60 -16.78
N GLU A 43 -32.34 -9.35 -17.29
CA GLU A 43 -31.27 -9.96 -16.47
C GLU A 43 -30.53 -8.97 -15.58
N LYS A 44 -30.22 -7.78 -16.11
CA LYS A 44 -29.55 -6.71 -15.34
C LYS A 44 -30.39 -6.26 -14.14
N VAL A 45 -31.70 -6.11 -14.34
CA VAL A 45 -32.65 -5.66 -13.30
C VAL A 45 -32.86 -6.75 -12.25
N VAL A 46 -32.97 -8.02 -12.68
CA VAL A 46 -33.07 -9.18 -11.78
C VAL A 46 -31.80 -9.31 -10.91
N SER A 47 -30.62 -9.12 -11.50
CA SER A 47 -29.34 -9.18 -10.79
C SER A 47 -29.23 -8.08 -9.72
N ASP A 48 -29.61 -6.85 -10.08
CA ASP A 48 -29.59 -5.72 -9.14
C ASP A 48 -30.52 -5.94 -7.94
N ILE A 49 -31.74 -6.43 -8.17
CA ILE A 49 -32.69 -6.69 -7.09
C ILE A 49 -32.20 -7.82 -6.17
N ARG A 50 -31.65 -8.91 -6.72
CA ARG A 50 -31.04 -9.98 -5.92
C ARG A 50 -29.89 -9.48 -5.06
N ARG A 51 -29.05 -8.58 -5.59
CA ARG A 51 -27.95 -7.94 -4.84
C ARG A 51 -28.48 -7.11 -3.67
N ARG A 52 -29.55 -6.34 -3.88
CA ARG A 52 -30.17 -5.53 -2.83
C ARG A 52 -30.82 -6.40 -1.73
N ILE A 53 -31.51 -7.48 -2.10
CA ILE A 53 -32.08 -8.45 -1.14
C ILE A 53 -30.98 -9.05 -0.25
N ALA A 54 -29.84 -9.46 -0.83
CA ALA A 54 -28.73 -10.04 -0.09
C ALA A 54 -28.10 -9.06 0.91
N ARG A 55 -28.09 -7.76 0.59
CA ARG A 55 -27.62 -6.70 1.48
C ARG A 55 -28.58 -6.49 2.66
N HIS A 56 -29.89 -6.51 2.43
CA HIS A 56 -30.89 -6.34 3.49
C HIS A 56 -31.06 -7.58 4.38
N LYS A 57 -30.81 -8.80 3.87
CA LYS A 57 -30.82 -10.04 4.69
C LYS A 57 -29.61 -10.17 5.61
N ARG A 58 -28.49 -9.54 5.26
CA ARG A 58 -27.34 -9.37 6.16
C ARG A 58 -27.61 -8.11 6.99
N GLY A 59 -28.40 -8.24 8.04
CA GLY A 59 -28.75 -7.11 8.92
C GLY A 59 -27.53 -6.32 9.41
N PRO A 60 -27.72 -5.11 9.97
CA PRO A 60 -26.64 -4.33 10.56
C PRO A 60 -25.92 -5.18 11.62
N ALA A 61 -24.59 -5.25 11.52
CA ALA A 61 -23.74 -6.13 12.31
C ALA A 61 -24.08 -6.06 13.82
N GLU A 62 -24.60 -7.16 14.36
CA GLU A 62 -24.79 -7.32 15.80
C GLU A 62 -23.43 -7.30 16.50
N LYS A 63 -23.28 -6.32 17.40
CA LYS A 63 -22.27 -6.35 18.46
C LYS A 63 -22.60 -7.51 19.41
N GLY A 64 -21.72 -8.51 19.49
CA GLY A 64 -21.71 -9.43 20.64
C GLY A 64 -20.99 -10.75 20.39
N GLY A 65 -20.04 -11.08 21.28
CA GLY A 65 -19.58 -12.45 21.50
C GLY A 65 -18.06 -12.61 21.59
N LYS A 66 -17.55 -12.74 22.82
CA LYS A 66 -16.16 -13.07 23.14
C LYS A 66 -15.70 -14.33 22.39
N GLY A 67 -14.90 -14.13 21.35
CA GLY A 67 -14.17 -15.17 20.63
C GLY A 67 -13.09 -14.45 19.84
N ALA A 68 -11.83 -14.85 20.04
CA ALA A 68 -10.65 -14.23 19.48
C ALA A 68 -10.90 -13.74 18.04
N SER A 69 -10.79 -12.42 17.84
CA SER A 69 -11.03 -11.80 16.56
C SER A 69 -10.11 -12.42 15.52
N LYS A 70 -10.67 -13.24 14.62
CA LYS A 70 -10.13 -13.32 13.27
C LYS A 70 -10.35 -11.94 12.66
N ARG A 71 -9.37 -11.05 12.86
CA ARG A 71 -9.26 -9.79 12.11
C ARG A 71 -9.39 -10.17 10.64
N SER A 72 -10.26 -9.46 9.93
CA SER A 72 -10.30 -9.56 8.48
C SER A 72 -8.89 -9.25 7.98
N TYR A 73 -8.23 -10.22 7.37
CA TYR A 73 -6.85 -10.10 6.84
C TYR A 73 -6.73 -9.02 5.74
N SER A 74 -7.82 -8.35 5.36
CA SER A 74 -7.86 -7.35 4.29
C SER A 74 -7.44 -5.93 4.70
N GLU A 75 -7.43 -5.58 5.99
CA GLU A 75 -7.19 -4.18 6.43
C GLU A 75 -5.86 -3.95 7.15
N HIS A 76 -5.18 -5.01 7.59
CA HIS A 76 -3.94 -4.89 8.33
C HIS A 76 -2.90 -5.86 7.78
N ILE A 77 -1.96 -5.30 7.01
CA ILE A 77 -0.81 -6.01 6.49
C ILE A 77 0.35 -5.73 7.45
N PRO A 78 0.89 -6.75 8.15
CA PRO A 78 1.99 -6.55 9.08
C PRO A 78 3.22 -6.04 8.32
N LYS A 79 3.91 -5.06 8.90
CA LYS A 79 5.17 -4.53 8.39
C LYS A 79 6.22 -5.63 8.31
N GLN A 80 6.96 -5.67 7.21
CA GLN A 80 8.03 -6.64 6.97
C GLN A 80 9.20 -5.94 6.28
N GLY A 81 10.40 -6.50 6.46
CA GLY A 81 11.61 -5.93 5.89
C GLY A 81 11.95 -4.57 6.49
N ALA A 82 12.65 -3.76 5.71
CA ALA A 82 13.20 -2.47 6.11
C ALA A 82 12.17 -1.34 6.15
N GLY A 83 10.99 -1.52 5.53
CA GLY A 83 9.94 -0.52 5.50
C GLY A 83 8.77 -0.96 4.62
N GLN A 84 7.57 -0.57 5.02
CA GLN A 84 6.33 -0.79 4.29
C GLN A 84 5.98 0.44 3.45
N ILE A 85 5.92 0.24 2.13
CA ILE A 85 5.71 1.30 1.14
C ILE A 85 4.41 1.03 0.39
N VAL A 86 3.46 1.96 0.44
CA VAL A 86 2.15 1.82 -0.19
C VAL A 86 2.12 2.55 -1.54
N LEU A 87 1.84 1.81 -2.60
CA LEU A 87 1.72 2.33 -3.96
C LEU A 87 0.32 2.90 -4.17
N ILE A 88 0.21 4.18 -4.51
CA ILE A 88 -1.07 4.85 -4.82
C ILE A 88 -1.03 5.52 -6.20
N GLY A 89 -2.19 5.82 -6.77
CA GLY A 89 -2.27 6.53 -8.06
C GLY A 89 -3.47 6.12 -8.91
N PRO A 90 -3.68 6.82 -10.04
CA PRO A 90 -4.79 6.61 -10.96
C PRO A 90 -4.78 5.21 -11.61
N PRO A 91 -5.88 4.82 -12.28
CA PRO A 91 -5.93 3.62 -13.11
C PRO A 91 -4.86 3.68 -14.19
N ASN A 92 -4.30 2.52 -14.56
CA ASN A 92 -3.27 2.38 -15.61
C ASN A 92 -1.94 3.11 -15.33
N GLY A 93 -1.70 3.65 -14.14
CA GLY A 93 -0.39 4.20 -13.73
C GLY A 93 0.76 3.18 -13.67
N GLY A 94 0.45 1.89 -13.79
CA GLY A 94 1.43 0.80 -13.77
C GLY A 94 1.85 0.34 -12.37
N LYS A 95 1.05 0.61 -11.33
CA LYS A 95 1.32 0.17 -9.94
C LYS A 95 1.59 -1.34 -9.82
N SER A 96 0.69 -2.16 -10.36
CA SER A 96 0.85 -3.63 -10.36
C SER A 96 2.04 -4.09 -11.19
N GLN A 97 2.36 -3.37 -12.27
CA GLN A 97 3.53 -3.66 -13.12
C GLN A 97 4.84 -3.35 -12.39
N ILE A 98 4.92 -2.20 -11.70
CA ILE A 98 6.05 -1.86 -10.82
C ILE A 98 6.23 -2.96 -9.78
N LEU A 99 5.15 -3.38 -9.12
CA LEU A 99 5.22 -4.46 -8.13
C LEU A 99 5.78 -5.75 -8.77
N SER A 100 5.25 -6.21 -9.90
CA SER A 100 5.71 -7.45 -10.54
C SER A 100 7.10 -7.40 -11.14
N SER A 101 7.50 -6.24 -11.68
CA SER A 101 8.79 -6.09 -12.37
C SER A 101 9.93 -5.83 -11.38
N PHE A 102 9.64 -5.06 -10.32
CA PHE A 102 10.68 -4.66 -9.37
C PHE A 102 10.86 -5.69 -8.25
N THR A 103 9.84 -6.51 -7.99
CA THR A 103 9.88 -7.58 -7.00
C THR A 103 9.77 -8.96 -7.67
N ASN A 104 10.27 -10.01 -7.03
CA ASN A 104 10.01 -11.39 -7.47
C ASN A 104 8.61 -11.90 -7.07
N ALA A 105 7.64 -11.00 -6.86
CA ALA A 105 6.30 -11.39 -6.43
C ALA A 105 5.63 -12.25 -7.50
N LYS A 106 5.30 -13.49 -7.14
CA LYS A 106 4.32 -14.29 -7.89
C LYS A 106 2.96 -13.67 -7.61
N ILE A 107 2.46 -12.83 -8.52
CA ILE A 107 1.06 -12.40 -8.48
C ILE A 107 0.22 -13.65 -8.64
N GLU A 108 -0.43 -14.11 -7.56
CA GLU A 108 -1.43 -15.16 -7.65
C GLU A 108 -2.67 -14.59 -8.33
N VAL A 109 -2.70 -14.70 -9.67
CA VAL A 109 -3.89 -14.39 -10.46
C VAL A 109 -4.94 -15.45 -10.14
N SER A 110 -5.81 -15.16 -9.17
CA SER A 110 -7.02 -15.96 -8.96
C SER A 110 -7.94 -15.79 -10.17
N LEU A 111 -8.06 -16.85 -10.98
CA LEU A 111 -8.83 -16.91 -12.23
C LEU A 111 -10.36 -16.89 -12.03
N THR A 112 -10.85 -16.40 -10.90
CA THR A 112 -12.29 -16.25 -10.67
C THR A 112 -12.72 -14.82 -11.02
N PRO A 113 -13.70 -14.63 -11.92
CA PRO A 113 -14.32 -13.31 -12.03
C PRO A 113 -14.92 -12.97 -10.65
N TYR A 114 -14.81 -11.72 -10.20
CA TYR A 114 -15.23 -11.19 -8.89
C TYR A 114 -14.22 -11.22 -7.73
N THR A 115 -12.91 -11.32 -7.97
CA THR A 115 -11.93 -10.95 -6.93
C THR A 115 -11.97 -9.43 -6.75
N THR A 116 -12.51 -8.97 -5.61
CA THR A 116 -12.17 -7.64 -5.10
C THR A 116 -10.65 -7.57 -5.07
N THR A 117 -10.07 -6.59 -5.77
CA THR A 117 -8.63 -6.31 -5.85
C THR A 117 -8.10 -6.09 -4.43
N LEU A 118 -7.73 -7.17 -3.75
CA LEU A 118 -7.06 -7.09 -2.46
C LEU A 118 -5.67 -6.51 -2.70
N PRO A 119 -5.14 -5.72 -1.76
CA PRO A 119 -3.80 -5.21 -1.88
C PRO A 119 -2.82 -6.37 -2.07
N THR A 120 -1.92 -6.26 -3.05
CA THR A 120 -0.92 -7.29 -3.34
C THR A 120 0.41 -6.85 -2.75
N VAL A 121 1.14 -7.77 -2.13
CA VAL A 121 2.41 -7.49 -1.45
C VAL A 121 3.57 -8.09 -2.24
N GLY A 122 4.66 -7.34 -2.35
CA GLY A 122 5.90 -7.78 -2.98
C GLY A 122 7.13 -7.24 -2.23
N MET A 123 8.23 -8.00 -2.25
CA MET A 123 9.47 -7.59 -1.59
C MET A 123 10.47 -7.07 -2.62
N LEU A 124 10.73 -5.76 -2.59
CA LEU A 124 11.75 -5.10 -3.40
C LEU A 124 13.11 -5.25 -2.70
N ARG A 125 14.05 -5.95 -3.35
CA ARG A 125 15.42 -6.07 -2.85
C ARG A 125 16.19 -4.79 -3.15
N TYR A 126 16.88 -4.26 -2.15
CA TYR A 126 17.85 -3.18 -2.27
C TYR A 126 19.08 -3.56 -1.46
N GLU A 127 20.21 -3.75 -2.14
CA GLU A 127 21.43 -4.33 -1.54
C GLU A 127 21.14 -5.61 -0.74
N ASN A 128 21.32 -5.56 0.59
CA ASN A 128 21.12 -6.64 1.54
C ASN A 128 19.84 -6.49 2.39
N ILE A 129 18.95 -5.58 2.04
CA ILE A 129 17.66 -5.39 2.69
C ILE A 129 16.50 -5.55 1.70
N GLN A 130 15.27 -5.55 2.24
CA GLN A 130 14.06 -5.65 1.42
C GLN A 130 13.01 -4.64 1.87
N PHE A 131 12.43 -3.89 0.94
CA PHE A 131 11.25 -3.07 1.17
C PHE A 131 9.98 -3.85 0.85
N GLN A 132 8.97 -3.74 1.70
CA GLN A 132 7.65 -4.32 1.48
C GLN A 132 6.81 -3.33 0.67
N LEU A 133 6.62 -3.61 -0.62
CA LEU A 133 5.73 -2.84 -1.48
C LEU A 133 4.31 -3.39 -1.41
N ILE A 134 3.33 -2.50 -1.28
CA ILE A 134 1.90 -2.82 -1.27
C ILE A 134 1.22 -2.14 -2.45
N ASP A 135 0.82 -2.93 -3.45
CA ASP A 135 -0.02 -2.46 -4.55
C ASP A 135 -1.47 -2.30 -4.08
N THR A 136 -2.04 -1.12 -4.29
CA THR A 136 -3.41 -0.81 -3.86
C THR A 136 -4.36 -0.64 -5.04
N PRO A 137 -5.67 -0.84 -4.83
CA PRO A 137 -6.68 -0.45 -5.81
C PRO A 137 -6.48 0.98 -6.30
N SER A 138 -6.67 1.19 -7.60
CA SER A 138 -6.48 2.49 -8.23
C SER A 138 -7.40 3.55 -7.63
N LEU A 139 -6.86 4.76 -7.50
CA LEU A 139 -7.63 5.93 -7.09
C LEU A 139 -8.67 6.27 -8.17
N MET A 140 -9.84 6.73 -7.75
CA MET A 140 -10.89 7.23 -8.63
C MET A 140 -11.43 8.53 -8.03
N LEU A 141 -11.76 9.52 -8.86
CA LEU A 141 -12.23 10.84 -8.42
C LEU A 141 -13.41 10.77 -7.43
N ASP A 142 -14.35 9.84 -7.64
CA ASP A 142 -15.61 9.81 -6.88
C ASP A 142 -15.61 8.80 -5.72
N PHE A 143 -14.53 8.04 -5.53
CA PHE A 143 -14.49 6.99 -4.53
C PHE A 143 -13.10 6.78 -3.96
N ILE A 144 -12.95 7.16 -2.69
CA ILE A 144 -11.77 6.83 -1.90
C ILE A 144 -12.09 5.60 -1.04
N SER A 145 -11.38 4.51 -1.30
CA SER A 145 -11.52 3.29 -0.51
C SER A 145 -10.97 3.49 0.91
N SER A 146 -11.79 3.23 1.92
CA SER A 146 -11.38 3.29 3.33
C SER A 146 -10.21 2.35 3.64
N THR A 147 -10.12 1.22 2.93
CA THR A 147 -8.99 0.29 3.03
C THR A 147 -7.70 0.94 2.54
N VAL A 148 -7.74 1.66 1.41
CA VAL A 148 -6.54 2.33 0.86
C VAL A 148 -6.10 3.45 1.77
N LEU A 149 -7.02 4.25 2.32
CA LEU A 149 -6.69 5.26 3.34
C LEU A 149 -6.04 4.65 4.58
N THR A 150 -6.58 3.54 5.09
CA THR A 150 -6.04 2.86 6.27
C THR A 150 -4.65 2.31 6.01
N LEU A 151 -4.40 1.73 4.84
CA LEU A 151 -3.07 1.25 4.47
C LEU A 151 -2.09 2.41 4.33
N THR A 152 -2.51 3.48 3.65
CA THR A 152 -1.69 4.69 3.44
C THR A 152 -1.27 5.30 4.78
N ARG A 153 -2.20 5.46 5.72
CA ARG A 153 -1.91 6.03 7.06
C ARG A 153 -1.00 5.17 7.94
N ASN A 154 -0.94 3.87 7.71
CA ASN A 154 -0.13 2.95 8.52
C ASN A 154 1.23 2.62 7.87
N ALA A 155 1.43 3.02 6.62
CA ALA A 155 2.67 2.79 5.88
C ALA A 155 3.83 3.58 6.51
N ASP A 156 5.07 3.12 6.28
CA ASP A 156 6.26 3.91 6.57
C ASP A 156 6.48 4.98 5.50
N LEU A 157 6.09 4.67 4.25
CA LEU A 157 6.18 5.60 3.14
C LEU A 157 5.01 5.40 2.15
N VAL A 158 4.55 6.51 1.57
CA VAL A 158 3.55 6.50 0.51
C VAL A 158 4.26 6.82 -0.81
N LEU A 159 4.04 6.00 -1.83
CA LEU A 159 4.64 6.17 -3.15
C LEU A 159 3.56 6.39 -4.22
N PRO A 160 3.20 7.66 -4.49
CA PRO A 160 2.34 8.01 -5.59
C PRO A 160 2.98 7.74 -6.95
N ILE A 161 2.20 7.18 -7.85
CA ILE A 161 2.62 6.78 -9.20
C ILE A 161 1.69 7.41 -10.22
N VAL A 162 2.26 8.12 -11.19
CA VAL A 162 1.57 8.67 -12.36
C VAL A 162 2.19 8.12 -13.65
N SER A 163 1.45 8.20 -14.75
CA SER A 163 1.83 7.63 -16.05
C SER A 163 2.25 8.72 -17.04
N LEU A 164 3.46 8.64 -17.57
CA LEU A 164 3.94 9.48 -18.69
C LEU A 164 3.34 9.09 -20.05
N ALA A 165 2.55 8.02 -20.11
CA ALA A 165 1.74 7.68 -21.29
C ALA A 165 0.33 8.29 -21.23
N SER A 166 -0.08 8.82 -20.08
CA SER A 166 -1.39 9.45 -19.88
C SER A 166 -1.44 10.83 -20.51
N ASP A 167 -2.48 11.09 -21.30
CA ASP A 167 -2.74 12.44 -21.81
C ASP A 167 -3.37 13.37 -20.75
N ASN A 168 -3.85 12.81 -19.62
CA ASN A 168 -4.46 13.53 -18.50
C ASN A 168 -3.52 13.60 -17.28
N LEU A 169 -2.21 13.68 -17.49
CA LEU A 169 -1.19 13.62 -16.44
C LEU A 169 -1.40 14.64 -15.30
N LEU A 170 -1.86 15.86 -15.63
CA LEU A 170 -2.11 16.91 -14.62
C LEU A 170 -3.32 16.57 -13.75
N ASP A 171 -4.42 16.08 -14.33
CA ASP A 171 -5.61 15.65 -13.58
C ASP A 171 -5.29 14.44 -12.66
N ASP A 172 -4.43 13.53 -13.15
CA ASP A 172 -3.94 12.38 -12.40
C ASP A 172 -3.15 12.80 -11.15
N LEU A 173 -2.35 13.86 -11.25
CA LEU A 173 -1.61 14.44 -10.11
C LEU A 173 -2.53 15.15 -9.13
N ASP A 174 -3.47 15.95 -9.63
CA ASP A 174 -4.42 16.65 -8.76
C ASP A 174 -5.25 15.65 -7.93
N MET A 175 -5.60 14.50 -8.52
CA MET A 175 -6.21 13.38 -7.79
C MET A 175 -5.30 12.81 -6.70
N VAL A 176 -4.01 12.63 -7.00
CA VAL A 176 -3.01 12.15 -6.02
C VAL A 176 -2.87 13.16 -4.88
N VAL A 177 -2.73 14.45 -5.18
CA VAL A 177 -2.63 15.53 -4.19
C VAL A 177 -3.86 15.56 -3.29
N ALA A 178 -5.06 15.46 -3.88
CA ALA A 178 -6.31 15.42 -3.12
C ALA A 178 -6.37 14.21 -2.18
N PHE A 179 -5.92 13.04 -2.65
CA PHE A 179 -5.88 11.83 -1.84
C PHE A 179 -4.85 11.93 -0.70
N LEU A 180 -3.65 12.45 -0.95
CA LEU A 180 -2.63 12.64 0.10
C LEU A 180 -3.12 13.55 1.21
N LYS A 181 -3.84 14.63 0.84
CA LYS A 181 -4.49 15.53 1.81
C LYS A 181 -5.56 14.81 2.64
N GLU A 182 -6.40 14.00 2.02
CA GLU A 182 -7.42 13.21 2.74
C GLU A 182 -6.81 12.12 3.64
N ALA A 183 -5.68 11.55 3.21
CA ALA A 183 -4.94 10.56 3.97
C ALA A 183 -4.25 11.15 5.21
N ASP A 184 -4.21 12.49 5.36
CA ASP A 184 -3.44 13.19 6.40
C ASP A 184 -1.94 12.92 6.27
N CYS A 185 -1.47 12.79 5.02
CA CYS A 185 -0.04 12.70 4.70
C CYS A 185 0.52 14.11 4.59
N ASP A 186 1.16 14.59 5.65
CA ASP A 186 1.88 15.86 5.65
C ASP A 186 2.89 15.92 4.50
N THR A 187 3.05 17.10 3.91
CA THR A 187 4.04 17.29 2.86
C THR A 187 5.40 17.51 3.50
N PRO A 188 6.40 16.62 3.28
CA PRO A 188 7.73 16.81 3.84
C PRO A 188 8.39 18.08 3.26
N GLU A 189 9.40 18.61 3.96
CA GLU A 189 10.09 19.86 3.54
C GLU A 189 10.66 19.78 2.11
N ASN A 190 11.08 18.58 1.68
CA ASN A 190 11.61 18.33 0.34
C ASN A 190 10.54 17.96 -0.69
N GLY A 191 9.25 18.03 -0.34
CA GLY A 191 8.15 17.58 -1.20
C GLY A 191 7.98 16.07 -1.20
N HIS A 192 6.76 15.62 -1.52
CA HIS A 192 6.45 14.19 -1.59
C HIS A 192 7.25 13.52 -2.72
N LEU A 193 7.70 12.29 -2.50
CA LEU A 193 8.15 11.44 -3.61
C LEU A 193 7.00 11.24 -4.61
N VAL A 194 7.27 11.31 -5.91
CA VAL A 194 6.34 10.85 -6.95
C VAL A 194 7.08 10.07 -8.03
N VAL A 195 6.49 8.97 -8.45
CA VAL A 195 7.02 8.14 -9.53
C VAL A 195 6.32 8.48 -10.83
N ALA A 196 7.09 8.93 -11.82
CA ALA A 196 6.62 9.15 -13.18
C ALA A 196 6.96 7.91 -14.03
N ASN A 197 6.03 6.97 -14.12
CA ASN A 197 6.24 5.68 -14.78
C ASN A 197 6.02 5.75 -16.30
N GLN A 198 6.47 4.71 -17.01
CA GLN A 198 6.38 4.56 -18.47
C GLN A 198 7.25 5.56 -19.24
N LEU A 199 8.48 5.74 -18.77
CA LEU A 199 9.50 6.55 -19.46
C LEU A 199 9.81 6.05 -20.90
N ASP A 200 9.48 4.80 -21.20
CA ASP A 200 9.59 4.18 -22.52
C ASP A 200 8.44 4.53 -23.49
N ALA A 201 7.39 5.23 -23.01
CA ALA A 201 6.26 5.61 -23.84
C ALA A 201 6.57 6.73 -24.83
N ALA A 202 5.86 6.75 -25.95
CA ALA A 202 5.98 7.83 -26.93
C ALA A 202 5.57 9.18 -26.32
N GLY A 203 6.44 10.18 -26.45
CA GLY A 203 6.24 11.52 -25.88
C GLY A 203 6.47 11.61 -24.36
N ALA A 204 7.01 10.56 -23.72
CA ALA A 204 7.26 10.58 -22.27
C ALA A 204 8.24 11.67 -21.84
N GLU A 205 9.26 11.98 -22.67
CA GLU A 205 10.24 13.04 -22.39
C GLU A 205 9.56 14.42 -22.30
N GLU A 206 8.74 14.79 -23.30
CA GLU A 206 8.00 16.05 -23.30
C GLU A 206 7.03 16.16 -22.10
N ARG A 207 6.31 15.07 -21.78
CA ARG A 207 5.41 15.06 -20.61
C ARG A 207 6.16 15.13 -19.28
N LEU A 208 7.36 14.56 -19.20
CA LEU A 208 8.22 14.66 -18.02
C LEU A 208 8.75 16.08 -17.82
N GLU A 209 9.08 16.78 -18.90
CA GLU A 209 9.47 18.20 -18.83
C GLU A 209 8.32 19.07 -18.30
N ILE A 210 7.11 18.87 -18.84
CA ILE A 210 5.90 19.53 -18.35
C ILE A 210 5.69 19.22 -16.86
N LEU A 211 5.79 17.94 -16.47
CA LEU A 211 5.62 17.53 -15.08
C LEU A 211 6.56 18.29 -14.13
N LYS A 212 7.83 18.41 -14.51
CA LYS A 212 8.83 19.15 -13.72
C LYS A 212 8.51 20.65 -13.70
N GLU A 213 8.16 21.25 -14.83
CA GLU A 213 7.84 22.68 -14.89
C GLU A 213 6.72 23.08 -13.92
N PHE A 214 5.69 22.24 -13.77
CA PHE A 214 4.54 22.56 -12.92
C PHE A 214 4.65 22.07 -11.47
N TYR A 215 5.43 21.02 -11.19
CA TYR A 215 5.35 20.30 -9.92
C TYR A 215 6.70 19.99 -9.23
N ASP A 216 7.85 20.42 -9.77
CA ASP A 216 9.17 20.17 -9.17
C ASP A 216 9.34 20.81 -7.78
N GLU A 217 8.59 21.89 -7.48
CA GLU A 217 8.56 22.49 -6.15
C GLU A 217 7.66 21.73 -5.15
N THR A 218 6.75 20.87 -5.63
CA THR A 218 5.80 20.12 -4.78
C THR A 218 6.23 18.67 -4.57
N PHE A 219 6.87 18.09 -5.58
CA PHE A 219 7.22 16.67 -5.60
C PHE A 219 8.67 16.45 -6.03
N GLN A 220 9.32 15.48 -5.37
CA GLN A 220 10.55 14.90 -5.89
C GLN A 220 10.18 13.86 -6.96
N ILE A 221 10.41 14.19 -8.23
CA ILE A 221 9.96 13.38 -9.37
C ILE A 221 11.01 12.35 -9.77
N TYR A 222 10.63 11.07 -9.69
CA TYR A 222 11.46 9.92 -10.09
C TYR A 222 10.91 9.27 -11.36
N PRO A 223 11.49 9.58 -12.53
CA PRO A 223 11.09 8.95 -13.79
C PRO A 223 11.60 7.51 -13.85
N ILE A 224 10.70 6.57 -14.16
CA ILE A 224 11.05 5.15 -14.29
C ILE A 224 10.35 4.52 -15.50
N SER A 225 10.83 3.34 -15.88
CA SER A 225 10.10 2.42 -16.74
C SER A 225 10.00 1.07 -16.04
N ALA A 226 8.79 0.71 -15.60
CA ALA A 226 8.53 -0.61 -15.04
C ALA A 226 8.71 -1.75 -16.05
N GLU A 227 8.62 -1.44 -17.35
CA GLU A 227 8.83 -2.39 -18.45
C GLU A 227 10.31 -2.71 -18.65
N THR A 228 11.16 -1.67 -18.73
CA THR A 228 12.59 -1.83 -19.03
C THR A 228 13.47 -1.95 -17.79
N GLY A 229 12.96 -1.56 -16.62
CA GLY A 229 13.72 -1.44 -15.38
C GLY A 229 14.48 -0.12 -15.23
N ALA A 230 14.37 0.80 -16.19
CA ALA A 230 15.03 2.10 -16.10
C ALA A 230 14.56 2.88 -14.85
N GLY A 231 15.50 3.53 -14.15
CA GLY A 231 15.23 4.31 -12.94
C GLY A 231 14.99 3.50 -11.66
N LYS A 232 14.94 2.16 -11.72
CA LYS A 232 14.73 1.29 -10.55
C LYS A 232 15.76 1.51 -9.44
N GLU A 233 17.04 1.58 -9.80
CA GLU A 233 18.12 1.72 -8.83
C GLU A 233 18.05 3.07 -8.13
N THR A 234 17.91 4.16 -8.91
CA THR A 234 17.75 5.52 -8.39
C THR A 234 16.53 5.63 -7.46
N LEU A 235 15.40 5.04 -7.84
CA LEU A 235 14.22 4.98 -6.98
C LEU A 235 14.51 4.20 -5.69
N SER A 236 15.15 3.03 -5.77
CA SER A 236 15.44 2.20 -4.59
C SER A 236 16.34 2.92 -3.59
N GLN A 237 17.33 3.66 -4.09
CA GLN A 237 18.20 4.50 -3.27
C GLN A 237 17.42 5.66 -2.60
N ALA A 238 16.50 6.29 -3.32
CA ALA A 238 15.66 7.34 -2.76
C ALA A 238 14.71 6.83 -1.68
N LEU A 239 14.08 5.66 -1.91
CA LEU A 239 13.24 5.02 -0.90
C LEU A 239 14.04 4.67 0.37
N TYR A 240 15.28 4.21 0.22
CA TYR A 240 16.16 3.95 1.37
C TYR A 240 16.43 5.23 2.19
N ALA A 241 16.75 6.34 1.51
CA ALA A 241 17.02 7.62 2.16
C ALA A 241 15.78 8.18 2.88
N GLU A 242 14.61 8.11 2.24
CA GLU A 242 13.34 8.66 2.77
C GLU A 242 12.73 7.83 3.90
N LEU A 243 13.16 6.57 4.06
CA LEU A 243 12.74 5.74 5.19
C LEU A 243 13.46 6.09 6.49
N ASP A 244 14.50 6.94 6.47
CA ASP A 244 15.29 7.32 7.64
C ASP A 244 15.73 6.13 8.51
N ILE A 245 16.25 5.09 7.84
CA ILE A 245 16.71 3.84 8.46
C ILE A 245 18.22 3.66 8.36
N LEU A 246 18.75 2.80 9.22
CA LEU A 246 20.14 2.35 9.24
C LEU A 246 20.22 0.82 9.35
N ARG A 247 21.36 0.27 8.96
CA ARG A 247 21.68 -1.16 8.96
C ARG A 247 22.78 -1.45 9.95
N ILE A 248 22.51 -2.39 10.84
CA ILE A 248 23.46 -2.88 11.82
C ILE A 248 23.78 -4.34 11.53
N TYR A 249 25.06 -4.67 11.60
CA TYR A 249 25.55 -6.01 11.32
C TYR A 249 25.87 -6.73 12.62
N PRO A 250 24.97 -7.62 13.11
CA PRO A 250 25.26 -8.38 14.31
C PRO A 250 26.43 -9.32 14.06
N LYS A 251 27.35 -9.39 15.02
CA LYS A 251 28.51 -10.26 15.00
C LYS A 251 28.48 -11.19 16.21
N ALA A 252 28.60 -12.49 15.97
CA ALA A 252 28.74 -13.46 17.04
C ALA A 252 30.17 -13.43 17.62
N PRO A 253 30.34 -13.55 18.96
CA PRO A 253 31.65 -13.58 19.59
C PRO A 253 32.61 -14.59 18.96
N GLY A 254 33.77 -14.11 18.52
CA GLY A 254 34.82 -14.95 17.92
C GLY A 254 34.58 -15.39 16.47
N LYS A 255 33.50 -14.93 15.82
CA LYS A 255 33.24 -15.16 14.39
C LYS A 255 33.58 -13.93 13.55
N THR A 256 33.74 -14.14 12.24
CA THR A 256 33.79 -13.07 11.25
C THR A 256 32.39 -12.49 11.04
N THR A 257 32.31 -11.19 10.74
CA THR A 257 31.04 -10.53 10.47
C THR A 257 30.47 -10.95 9.12
N GLU A 258 29.24 -11.43 9.11
CA GLU A 258 28.45 -11.64 7.90
C GLU A 258 27.65 -10.36 7.60
N ARG A 259 27.64 -9.91 6.34
CA ARG A 259 26.97 -8.66 5.93
C ARG A 259 25.72 -8.88 5.07
N ASP A 260 25.21 -10.11 5.04
CA ASP A 260 24.10 -10.47 4.16
C ASP A 260 22.72 -10.27 4.81
N ASP A 261 22.66 -10.21 6.15
CA ASP A 261 21.41 -10.10 6.92
C ASP A 261 21.56 -9.05 8.03
N PRO A 262 21.49 -7.75 7.69
CA PRO A 262 21.54 -6.68 8.67
C PRO A 262 20.23 -6.58 9.45
N ILE A 263 20.34 -6.10 10.69
CA ILE A 263 19.22 -5.56 11.45
C ILE A 263 18.93 -4.15 10.91
N VAL A 264 17.67 -3.84 10.65
CA VAL A 264 17.25 -2.51 10.19
C VAL A 264 16.56 -1.78 11.34
N LEU A 265 16.99 -0.54 11.59
CA LEU A 265 16.46 0.30 12.67
C LEU A 265 16.29 1.74 12.18
N PRO A 266 15.43 2.55 12.82
CA PRO A 266 15.37 3.99 12.57
C PRO A 266 16.70 4.70 12.89
N ILE A 267 16.98 5.79 12.18
CA ILE A 267 18.09 6.67 12.51
C ILE A 267 17.91 7.23 13.92
N GLY A 268 19.01 7.27 14.69
CA GLY A 268 19.00 7.70 16.09
C GLY A 268 18.74 6.56 17.09
N SER A 269 18.53 5.33 16.61
CA SER A 269 18.51 4.14 17.47
C SER A 269 19.82 3.94 18.24
N THR A 270 19.72 3.18 19.34
CA THR A 270 20.81 2.91 20.27
C THR A 270 21.30 1.46 20.18
N VAL A 271 22.42 1.17 20.83
CA VAL A 271 22.93 -0.21 20.99
C VAL A 271 21.88 -1.13 21.62
N LEU A 272 21.08 -0.63 22.57
CA LEU A 272 19.99 -1.40 23.18
C LEU A 272 18.87 -1.73 22.19
N ASP A 273 18.51 -0.79 21.31
CA ASP A 273 17.48 -1.02 20.29
C ASP A 273 17.92 -2.13 19.34
N ALA A 274 19.19 -2.11 18.91
CA ALA A 274 19.78 -3.18 18.11
C ALA A 274 19.79 -4.54 18.83
N ALA A 275 20.05 -4.56 20.14
CA ALA A 275 19.97 -5.78 20.92
C ALA A 275 18.54 -6.35 20.96
N MET A 276 17.55 -5.48 21.22
CA MET A 276 16.14 -5.87 21.32
C MET A 276 15.58 -6.39 20.00
N GLU A 277 15.99 -5.78 18.87
CA GLU A 277 15.56 -6.20 17.54
C GLU A 277 16.18 -7.55 17.15
N LEU A 278 17.43 -7.82 17.55
CA LEU A 278 18.07 -9.12 17.31
C LEU A 278 17.33 -10.26 18.04
N HIS A 279 17.16 -10.13 19.36
CA HIS A 279 16.36 -11.06 20.16
C HIS A 279 16.16 -10.48 21.57
N LYS A 280 14.99 -10.76 22.18
CA LYS A 280 14.66 -10.27 23.54
C LYS A 280 15.68 -10.63 24.61
N ASP A 281 16.37 -11.76 24.46
CA ASP A 281 17.38 -12.22 25.42
C ASP A 281 18.63 -11.32 25.43
N PHE A 282 18.91 -10.60 24.34
CA PHE A 282 20.03 -9.67 24.30
C PHE A 282 19.75 -8.38 25.07
N ALA A 283 18.50 -8.05 25.44
CA ALA A 283 18.20 -6.85 26.22
C ALA A 283 18.99 -6.78 27.54
N GLU A 284 19.40 -7.93 28.09
CA GLU A 284 20.19 -8.04 29.32
C GLU A 284 21.69 -8.29 29.09
N PHE A 285 22.24 -7.92 27.92
CA PHE A 285 23.67 -8.06 27.63
C PHE A 285 24.54 -7.36 28.69
N ARG A 286 25.67 -7.98 29.06
CA ARG A 286 26.65 -7.44 30.02
C ARG A 286 27.45 -6.29 29.45
N PHE A 287 27.94 -6.45 28.23
CA PHE A 287 28.62 -5.40 27.46
C PHE A 287 28.49 -5.67 25.96
N ALA A 288 28.71 -4.63 25.16
CA ALA A 288 28.75 -4.72 23.71
C ALA A 288 30.07 -4.14 23.18
N ARG A 289 30.51 -4.65 22.04
CA ARG A 289 31.62 -4.11 21.26
C ARG A 289 31.14 -3.69 19.90
N ILE A 290 31.67 -2.58 19.40
CA ILE A 290 31.26 -2.01 18.12
C ILE A 290 32.47 -1.80 17.20
N TRP A 291 32.23 -1.89 15.90
CA TRP A 291 33.16 -1.50 14.84
C TRP A 291 32.42 -0.65 13.82
N GLY A 292 33.04 0.41 13.35
CA GLY A 292 32.46 1.31 12.37
C GLY A 292 33.30 2.56 12.19
N PRO A 293 32.97 3.41 11.20
CA PRO A 293 33.74 4.61 10.90
C PRO A 293 33.77 5.63 12.04
N HIS A 294 32.76 5.59 12.94
CA HIS A 294 32.63 6.48 14.09
C HIS A 294 33.28 5.92 15.37
N TRP A 295 33.85 4.72 15.30
CA TRP A 295 34.29 3.96 16.47
C TRP A 295 35.73 3.50 16.33
N HIS A 296 36.40 3.32 17.47
CA HIS A 296 37.62 2.52 17.48
C HIS A 296 37.26 1.03 17.35
N ASP A 297 38.09 0.27 16.63
CA ASP A 297 37.84 -1.15 16.39
C ASP A 297 37.66 -1.94 17.69
N GLY A 298 36.45 -2.46 17.91
CA GLY A 298 36.10 -3.26 19.09
C GLY A 298 35.90 -2.43 20.35
N GLN A 299 35.62 -1.13 20.21
CA GLN A 299 35.34 -0.23 21.32
C GLN A 299 34.17 -0.74 22.15
N SER A 300 34.31 -0.68 23.48
CA SER A 300 33.21 -0.97 24.40
C SER A 300 32.22 0.19 24.39
N VAL A 301 30.94 -0.13 24.24
CA VAL A 301 29.85 0.83 24.20
C VAL A 301 28.81 0.56 25.29
N SER A 302 28.17 1.64 25.72
CA SER A 302 27.02 1.65 26.60
C SER A 302 25.75 1.25 25.84
N ARG A 303 24.73 0.85 26.59
CA ARG A 303 23.37 0.58 26.07
C ARG A 303 22.74 1.77 25.34
N ASN A 304 23.07 2.99 25.76
CA ASN A 304 22.47 4.22 25.27
C ASN A 304 23.29 4.91 24.17
N ASP A 305 24.41 4.33 23.77
CA ASP A 305 25.22 4.90 22.69
C ASP A 305 24.43 4.80 21.37
N VAL A 306 24.41 5.91 20.61
CA VAL A 306 23.73 6.00 19.32
C VAL A 306 24.58 5.27 18.27
N ILE A 307 23.93 4.45 17.45
CA ILE A 307 24.55 3.64 16.40
C ILE A 307 24.36 4.29 15.01
N TYR A 308 25.22 3.93 14.06
CA TYR A 308 25.25 4.49 12.71
C TYR A 308 25.11 3.40 11.63
N ASP A 309 24.63 3.78 10.44
CA ASP A 309 24.53 2.85 9.30
C ASP A 309 25.90 2.22 9.00
N GLY A 310 25.93 0.91 8.82
CA GLY A 310 27.17 0.19 8.56
C GLY A 310 27.84 -0.39 9.81
N ASP A 311 27.43 0.02 11.00
CA ASP A 311 28.07 -0.42 12.24
C ASP A 311 27.91 -1.93 12.45
N VAL A 312 28.96 -2.55 12.99
CA VAL A 312 28.99 -3.96 13.39
C VAL A 312 28.92 -4.03 14.90
N VAL A 313 28.00 -4.81 15.46
CA VAL A 313 27.83 -4.91 16.93
C VAL A 313 27.94 -6.35 17.39
N GLU A 314 28.76 -6.60 18.42
CA GLU A 314 28.94 -7.88 19.07
C GLU A 314 28.46 -7.79 20.53
N PHE A 315 27.40 -8.53 20.85
CA PHE A 315 26.80 -8.56 22.19
C PHE A 315 27.36 -9.71 23.03
N HIS A 316 27.62 -9.44 24.31
CA HIS A 316 28.08 -10.43 25.29
C HIS A 316 27.09 -10.53 26.46
N LEU A 317 26.55 -11.73 26.70
CA LEU A 317 25.57 -12.04 27.75
C LEU A 317 26.22 -12.39 29.10
#